data_AF-A2SQE6-F1
#
_entry.id   AF-A2SQE6-F1
#
_cell.length_a   1.000
_cell.length_b   1.000
_cell.length_c   1.000
_cell.angle_alpha   90.00
_cell.angle_beta   90.00
_cell.angle_gamma   90.00
#
_symmetry.space_group_name_H-M   'P 1'
#
loop_
_entity.id
_entity.type
_entity.pdbx_description
1 polymer ?
#
loop_
_entity_poly.entity_id
_entity_poly.type
_entity_poly.pdbx_seq_one_letter_code
_entity_poly.pdbx_strand_id
1 'polypeptide(L)'
;MEIRQHISMQKKLIMFLMALLVCVMVVFTAGCTDTGSDNATVEILYTGAGTMPGLLATGQIDGYINWQPFVAVALEGDIGKVISYSQDLPPKGTWTNHTCCVFGANSKALENPEIAASLSALMILGNKYINDNPDNAAVLTADWLFSSQNMTYGNVTVSSIDVMKTSIPTIKFSSEVTESWMDSNQAFILSQRELGLVTSKLATTSADESAEILYDFGPYESAVLQVESGTFITPAATSTISIGYLPSDHHAPLFVLLKDWEYFKDTYNCYLKPVTEKTGKITDAELYTNGQKIADVKLVEGTGGPQLMTLLQQNAIQYALAGTPPFISAVDKSTGDMSLKILSPIMLEGSGLVASVSSPANDWNSFVSWVKSRSAEGKNVVLGDPQLGSIQDVQLKAALESAGIVYVVKSA
;
A
#
# COMPACT_ATOMS: atom_id res chain seq x y z
N MET A 1 -46.17 15.21 47.50
CA MET A 1 -44.79 15.22 48.05
C MET A 1 -43.75 14.75 47.02
N GLU A 2 -44.16 13.98 46.00
CA GLU A 2 -43.25 13.33 45.03
C GLU A 2 -42.70 14.25 43.92
N ILE A 3 -43.46 15.25 43.45
CA ILE A 3 -43.02 16.14 42.35
C ILE A 3 -41.86 17.05 42.79
N ARG A 4 -41.86 17.53 44.04
CA ARG A 4 -40.76 18.37 44.59
C ARG A 4 -39.47 17.57 44.80
N GLN A 5 -39.56 16.28 45.13
CA GLN A 5 -38.38 15.41 45.21
C GLN A 5 -37.81 15.12 43.83
N HIS A 6 -38.65 14.90 42.82
CA HIS A 6 -38.19 14.61 41.46
C HIS A 6 -37.46 15.81 40.82
N ILE A 7 -37.99 17.04 40.99
CA ILE A 7 -37.35 18.28 40.52
C ILE A 7 -36.04 18.57 41.29
N SER A 8 -35.99 18.27 42.59
CA SER A 8 -34.78 18.40 43.41
C SER A 8 -33.68 17.41 42.96
N MET A 9 -34.07 16.18 42.60
CA MET A 9 -33.14 15.14 42.15
C MET A 9 -32.59 15.43 40.75
N GLN A 10 -33.41 15.92 39.82
CA GLN A 10 -32.93 16.36 38.49
C GLN A 10 -31.99 17.57 38.57
N LYS A 11 -32.25 18.54 39.46
CA LYS A 11 -31.32 19.67 39.69
C LYS A 11 -29.98 19.21 40.27
N LYS A 12 -29.99 18.23 41.18
CA LYS A 12 -28.75 17.63 41.71
C LYS A 12 -27.99 16.85 40.64
N LEU A 13 -28.68 16.13 39.76
CA LEU A 13 -28.07 15.38 38.66
C LEU A 13 -27.46 16.29 37.59
N ILE A 14 -28.14 17.39 37.22
CA ILE A 14 -27.62 18.39 36.26
C ILE A 14 -26.43 19.15 36.84
N MET A 15 -26.45 19.51 38.14
CA MET A 15 -25.28 20.09 38.80
C MET A 15 -24.11 19.11 38.89
N PHE A 16 -24.37 17.81 39.10
CA PHE A 16 -23.31 16.80 39.12
C PHE A 16 -22.68 16.59 37.73
N LEU A 17 -23.50 16.60 36.67
CA LEU A 17 -23.03 16.54 35.28
C LEU A 17 -22.25 17.80 34.86
N MET A 18 -22.67 19.00 35.29
CA MET A 18 -21.89 20.23 35.06
C MET A 18 -20.59 20.26 35.87
N ALA A 19 -20.59 19.78 37.12
CA ALA A 19 -19.37 19.66 37.92
C ALA A 19 -18.40 18.64 37.32
N LEU A 20 -18.90 17.55 36.72
CA LEU A 20 -18.06 16.57 36.01
C LEU A 20 -17.48 17.16 34.71
N LEU A 21 -18.27 17.94 33.95
CA LEU A 21 -17.80 18.62 32.74
C LEU A 21 -16.74 19.69 33.04
N VAL A 22 -16.89 20.42 34.15
CA VAL A 22 -15.91 21.41 34.62
C VAL A 22 -14.67 20.73 35.20
N CYS A 23 -14.78 19.57 35.86
CA CYS A 23 -13.62 18.78 36.28
C CYS A 23 -12.86 18.17 35.09
N VAL A 24 -13.52 17.81 33.99
CA VAL A 24 -12.84 17.33 32.76
C VAL A 24 -12.18 18.49 32.00
N MET A 25 -12.69 19.73 32.10
CA MET A 25 -12.03 20.92 31.54
C MET A 25 -10.92 21.53 32.42
N VAL A 26 -10.83 21.20 33.71
CA VAL A 26 -9.88 21.83 34.67
C VAL A 26 -8.71 20.91 35.09
N VAL A 27 -8.56 19.72 34.48
CA VAL A 27 -7.32 18.92 34.63
C VAL A 27 -6.19 19.36 33.68
N PHE A 28 -6.44 20.32 32.78
CA PHE A 28 -5.39 21.07 32.10
C PHE A 28 -5.13 22.39 32.85
N THR A 29 -4.37 22.33 33.94
CA THR A 29 -3.42 23.36 34.44
C THR A 29 -3.17 23.19 35.95
N ALA A 30 -2.28 22.27 36.31
CA ALA A 30 -1.44 22.35 37.51
C ALA A 30 -0.50 21.14 37.54
N GLY A 31 0.55 21.23 36.74
CA GLY A 31 1.66 20.28 36.71
C GLY A 31 2.93 20.98 36.29
N CYS A 32 3.29 22.08 36.96
CA CYS A 32 4.67 22.55 36.94
C CYS A 32 5.49 21.62 37.84
N THR A 33 5.98 20.54 37.25
CA THR A 33 7.31 20.03 37.58
C THR A 33 8.14 20.23 36.33
N ASP A 34 9.06 21.18 36.37
CA ASP A 34 10.17 21.30 35.40
C ASP A 34 10.95 19.98 35.44
N THR A 35 10.62 19.09 34.51
CA THR A 35 11.54 18.16 33.89
C THR A 35 11.56 18.60 32.44
N GLY A 36 12.70 19.08 31.93
CA GLY A 36 12.83 19.43 30.52
C GLY A 36 12.26 18.33 29.62
N SER A 37 11.70 18.71 28.47
CA SER A 37 11.03 17.79 27.55
C SER A 37 11.99 16.70 27.04
N ASP A 38 12.11 15.60 27.77
CA ASP A 38 12.84 14.40 27.35
C ASP A 38 12.08 13.61 26.26
N ASN A 39 10.80 13.93 26.01
CA ASN A 39 9.97 13.24 25.03
C ASN A 39 9.93 14.00 23.70
N ALA A 40 10.85 13.67 22.79
CA ALA A 40 10.80 14.15 21.42
C ALA A 40 9.51 13.71 20.72
N THR A 41 8.96 14.58 19.86
CA THR A 41 7.65 14.39 19.23
C THR A 41 7.69 14.61 17.72
N VAL A 42 7.02 13.73 16.99
CA VAL A 42 6.70 13.88 15.56
C VAL A 42 5.20 14.14 15.41
N GLU A 43 4.84 15.10 14.55
CA GLU A 43 3.47 15.33 14.12
C GLU A 43 3.21 14.57 12.81
N ILE A 44 2.18 13.72 12.78
CA ILE A 44 1.78 12.97 11.58
C ILE A 44 0.60 13.68 10.92
N LEU A 45 0.75 14.06 9.65
CA LEU A 45 -0.29 14.60 8.79
C LEU A 45 -0.73 13.52 7.80
N TYR A 46 -1.94 12.97 7.98
CA TYR A 46 -2.51 12.07 6.99
C TYR A 46 -2.95 12.84 5.74
N THR A 47 -2.47 12.44 4.57
CA THR A 47 -2.77 13.10 3.29
C THR A 47 -2.58 12.15 2.12
N GLY A 48 -3.12 12.51 0.95
CA GLY A 48 -3.00 11.68 -0.24
C GLY A 48 -1.54 11.51 -0.67
N ALA A 49 -1.12 10.28 -1.00
CA ALA A 49 0.26 9.98 -1.38
C ALA A 49 0.82 10.92 -2.48
N GLY A 50 0.01 11.24 -3.50
CA GLY A 50 0.42 12.13 -4.58
C GLY A 50 0.57 13.61 -4.20
N THR A 51 0.10 14.04 -3.03
CA THR A 51 0.23 15.44 -2.59
C THR A 51 1.53 15.70 -1.82
N MET A 52 2.10 14.67 -1.17
CA MET A 52 3.22 14.81 -0.25
C MET A 52 4.48 15.44 -0.87
N PRO A 53 4.90 15.10 -2.11
CA PRO A 53 6.04 15.79 -2.71
C PRO A 53 5.78 17.29 -2.88
N GLY A 54 4.55 17.68 -3.24
CA GLY A 54 4.18 19.09 -3.35
C GLY A 54 4.21 19.81 -1.99
N LEU A 55 3.68 19.16 -0.94
CA LEU A 55 3.72 19.70 0.43
C LEU A 55 5.16 19.84 0.96
N LEU A 56 6.05 18.92 0.58
CA LEU A 56 7.47 18.99 0.93
C LEU A 56 8.14 20.16 0.19
N ALA A 57 7.91 20.27 -1.12
CA ALA A 57 8.45 21.32 -1.99
C ALA A 57 8.05 22.74 -1.53
N THR A 58 6.85 22.90 -0.98
CA THR A 58 6.35 24.18 -0.44
C THR A 58 6.69 24.41 1.03
N GLY A 59 7.37 23.46 1.69
CA GLY A 59 7.75 23.55 3.11
C GLY A 59 6.59 23.43 4.10
N GLN A 60 5.46 22.85 3.69
CA GLN A 60 4.30 22.61 4.55
C GLN A 60 4.46 21.39 5.46
N ILE A 61 5.34 20.47 5.08
CA ILE A 61 5.80 19.32 5.89
C ILE A 61 7.33 19.26 5.88
N ASP A 62 7.92 18.65 6.90
CA ASP A 62 9.37 18.52 7.06
C ASP A 62 9.92 17.23 6.40
N GLY A 63 9.02 16.27 6.13
CA GLY A 63 9.31 15.00 5.49
C GLY A 63 8.03 14.20 5.25
N TYR A 64 8.13 12.99 4.70
CA TYR A 64 7.02 12.05 4.59
C TYR A 64 7.51 10.61 4.49
N ILE A 65 6.68 9.66 4.90
CA ILE A 65 6.83 8.26 4.50
C ILE A 65 5.82 7.95 3.40
N ASN A 66 6.27 7.33 2.31
CA ASN A 66 5.38 7.02 1.19
C ASN A 66 5.93 5.86 0.36
N TRP A 67 5.09 5.29 -0.49
CA TRP A 67 5.52 4.34 -1.51
C TRP A 67 6.09 5.06 -2.74
N GLN A 68 6.87 4.32 -3.50
CA GLN A 68 7.27 4.68 -4.86
C GLN A 68 6.06 4.91 -5.78
N PRO A 69 6.13 5.78 -6.81
CA PRO A 69 7.28 6.56 -7.25
C PRO A 69 7.51 7.84 -6.44
N PHE A 70 6.67 8.13 -5.43
CA PHE A 70 6.69 9.44 -4.76
C PHE A 70 7.97 9.65 -3.94
N VAL A 71 8.67 8.59 -3.53
CA VAL A 71 10.01 8.70 -2.95
C VAL A 71 11.00 9.19 -4.01
N ALA A 72 11.00 8.59 -5.21
CA ALA A 72 11.84 9.02 -6.33
C ALA A 72 11.52 10.43 -6.81
N VAL A 73 10.26 10.87 -6.78
CA VAL A 73 9.88 12.27 -7.09
C VAL A 73 10.65 13.26 -6.22
N ALA A 74 10.84 12.98 -4.92
CA ALA A 74 11.58 13.89 -4.06
C ALA A 74 13.07 14.01 -4.43
N LEU A 75 13.66 12.90 -4.87
CA LEU A 75 15.06 12.85 -5.31
C LEU A 75 15.26 13.58 -6.64
N GLU A 76 14.46 13.22 -7.66
CA GLU A 76 14.54 13.85 -8.99
C GLU A 76 14.18 15.34 -8.96
N GLY A 77 13.33 15.72 -8.01
CA GLY A 77 12.92 17.11 -7.82
C GLY A 77 13.90 17.96 -7.00
N ASP A 78 14.96 17.37 -6.43
CA ASP A 78 15.86 18.03 -5.46
C ASP A 78 15.10 18.72 -4.31
N ILE A 79 13.98 18.12 -3.87
CA ILE A 79 13.15 18.64 -2.76
C ILE A 79 13.35 17.85 -1.47
N GLY A 80 13.87 16.62 -1.58
CA GLY A 80 14.04 15.74 -0.43
C GLY A 80 15.14 14.70 -0.65
N LYS A 81 15.48 14.03 0.43
CA LYS A 81 16.44 12.93 0.47
C LYS A 81 15.88 11.76 1.27
N VAL A 82 16.22 10.55 0.86
CA VAL A 82 15.83 9.34 1.58
C VAL A 82 16.62 9.26 2.89
N ILE A 83 15.90 9.13 4.00
CA ILE A 83 16.44 8.88 5.33
C ILE A 83 16.57 7.38 5.57
N SER A 84 15.57 6.61 5.13
CA SER A 84 15.55 5.16 5.19
C SER A 84 14.54 4.64 4.19
N TYR A 85 14.87 3.56 3.49
CA TYR A 85 13.83 2.75 2.86
C TYR A 85 13.10 1.91 3.91
N SER A 86 11.89 1.46 3.59
CA SER A 86 11.00 0.81 4.55
C SER A 86 11.56 -0.50 5.10
N GLN A 87 12.31 -1.25 4.29
CA GLN A 87 12.96 -2.49 4.72
C GLN A 87 14.07 -2.30 5.77
N ASP A 88 14.62 -1.09 5.83
CA ASP A 88 15.73 -0.72 6.72
C ASP A 88 15.27 0.09 7.94
N LEU A 89 13.98 0.46 8.01
CA LEU A 89 13.43 1.13 9.19
C LEU A 89 13.62 0.25 10.43
N PRO A 90 13.80 0.86 11.62
CA PRO A 90 13.82 0.08 12.84
C PRO A 90 12.41 -0.45 13.19
N PRO A 91 12.32 -1.50 14.03
CA PRO A 91 13.45 -2.26 14.59
C PRO A 91 14.23 -3.04 13.52
N LYS A 92 15.55 -3.17 13.70
CA LYS A 92 16.45 -3.70 12.67
C LYS A 92 16.03 -5.11 12.24
N GLY A 93 15.82 -5.29 10.94
CA GLY A 93 15.46 -6.58 10.33
C GLY A 93 13.97 -6.92 10.39
N THR A 94 13.14 -6.10 11.05
CA THR A 94 11.68 -6.35 11.17
C THR A 94 10.97 -6.22 9.82
N TRP A 95 11.41 -5.30 8.97
CA TRP A 95 10.72 -4.97 7.73
C TRP A 95 11.38 -5.53 6.47
N THR A 96 12.45 -6.30 6.61
CA THR A 96 13.12 -6.92 5.46
C THR A 96 12.15 -7.85 4.72
N ASN A 97 12.01 -7.66 3.41
CA ASN A 97 11.07 -8.37 2.54
C ASN A 97 9.60 -8.23 2.96
N HIS A 98 9.21 -7.12 3.60
CA HIS A 98 7.83 -6.92 4.03
C HIS A 98 6.85 -6.95 2.85
N THR A 99 5.65 -7.47 3.12
CA THR A 99 4.54 -7.48 2.16
C THR A 99 4.17 -6.07 1.71
N CYS A 100 3.70 -5.92 0.47
CA CYS A 100 3.01 -4.70 0.08
C CYS A 100 1.80 -4.93 -0.83
N CYS A 101 1.97 -5.23 -2.12
CA CYS A 101 0.88 -5.45 -3.06
C CYS A 101 0.80 -6.92 -3.47
N VAL A 102 -0.43 -7.38 -3.68
CA VAL A 102 -0.78 -8.76 -3.96
C VAL A 102 -1.71 -8.84 -5.16
N PHE A 103 -1.70 -10.00 -5.81
CA PHE A 103 -2.71 -10.40 -6.77
C PHE A 103 -3.76 -11.24 -6.05
N GLY A 104 -5.03 -10.86 -6.20
CA GLY A 104 -6.14 -11.55 -5.57
C GLY A 104 -7.36 -11.66 -6.47
N ALA A 105 -8.30 -12.50 -6.07
CA ALA A 105 -9.51 -12.82 -6.80
C ALA A 105 -10.71 -12.96 -5.86
N ASN A 106 -11.91 -12.87 -6.42
CA ASN A 106 -13.11 -13.31 -5.72
C ASN A 106 -13.41 -14.79 -5.97
N SER A 107 -14.21 -15.43 -5.12
CA SER A 107 -14.49 -16.86 -5.19
C SER A 107 -15.10 -17.30 -6.51
N LYS A 108 -15.93 -16.47 -7.14
CA LYS A 108 -16.53 -16.78 -8.45
C LYS A 108 -15.49 -16.87 -9.56
N ALA A 109 -14.47 -16.02 -9.54
CA ALA A 109 -13.36 -16.11 -10.48
C ALA A 109 -12.58 -17.42 -10.33
N LEU A 110 -12.46 -17.91 -9.08
CA LEU A 110 -11.76 -19.14 -8.73
C LEU A 110 -12.51 -20.43 -9.08
N GLU A 111 -13.78 -20.35 -9.49
CA GLU A 111 -14.48 -21.47 -10.14
C GLU A 111 -13.81 -21.87 -11.48
N ASN A 112 -13.00 -20.99 -12.08
CA ASN A 112 -12.16 -21.29 -13.22
C ASN A 112 -10.66 -21.11 -12.88
N PRO A 113 -10.06 -22.09 -12.18
CA PRO A 113 -8.70 -21.97 -11.65
C PRO A 113 -7.62 -21.91 -12.74
N GLU A 114 -7.89 -22.40 -13.95
CA GLU A 114 -6.93 -22.37 -15.07
C GLU A 114 -6.72 -20.93 -15.61
N ILE A 115 -7.79 -20.13 -15.63
CA ILE A 115 -7.67 -18.69 -15.97
C ILE A 115 -6.90 -17.96 -14.87
N ALA A 116 -7.22 -18.23 -13.60
CA ALA A 116 -6.49 -17.65 -12.46
C ALA A 116 -5.00 -18.03 -12.51
N ALA A 117 -4.68 -19.28 -12.85
CA ALA A 117 -3.30 -19.74 -13.02
C ALA A 117 -2.59 -19.05 -14.20
N SER A 118 -3.28 -18.85 -15.32
CA SER A 118 -2.72 -18.09 -16.47
C SER A 118 -2.39 -16.64 -16.09
N LEU A 119 -3.26 -15.98 -15.33
CA LEU A 119 -3.01 -14.61 -14.86
C LEU A 119 -1.90 -14.56 -13.81
N SER A 120 -1.85 -15.52 -12.88
CA SER A 120 -0.74 -15.66 -11.92
C SER A 120 0.59 -15.89 -12.65
N ALA A 121 0.60 -16.70 -13.70
CA ALA A 121 1.80 -16.93 -14.52
C ALA A 121 2.25 -15.64 -15.20
N LEU A 122 1.31 -14.85 -15.74
CA LEU A 122 1.62 -13.54 -16.29
C LEU A 122 2.22 -12.61 -15.24
N MET A 123 1.71 -12.57 -13.99
CA MET A 123 2.31 -11.75 -12.93
C MET A 123 3.76 -12.18 -12.62
N ILE A 124 4.05 -13.49 -12.58
CA ILE A 124 5.40 -14.03 -12.42
C ILE A 124 6.30 -13.57 -13.59
N LEU A 125 5.81 -13.69 -14.82
CA LEU A 125 6.55 -13.29 -16.03
C LEU A 125 6.78 -11.78 -16.11
N GLY A 126 5.81 -10.97 -15.70
CA GLY A 126 5.93 -9.51 -15.62
C GLY A 126 7.00 -9.10 -14.60
N ASN A 127 7.02 -9.72 -13.43
CA ASN A 127 8.08 -9.53 -12.44
C ASN A 127 9.46 -9.91 -12.99
N LYS A 128 9.56 -11.08 -13.63
CA LYS A 128 10.81 -11.51 -14.29
C LYS A 128 11.26 -10.49 -15.33
N TYR A 129 10.35 -10.03 -16.18
CA TYR A 129 10.65 -9.04 -17.22
C TYR A 129 11.23 -7.75 -16.64
N ILE A 130 10.62 -7.22 -15.56
CA ILE A 130 11.09 -5.99 -14.92
C ILE A 130 12.49 -6.17 -14.33
N ASN A 131 12.73 -7.28 -13.64
CA ASN A 131 14.04 -7.58 -13.07
C ASN A 131 15.13 -7.72 -14.15
N ASP A 132 14.79 -8.29 -15.30
CA ASP A 132 15.72 -8.45 -16.42
C ASP A 132 15.90 -7.15 -17.23
N ASN A 133 14.91 -6.25 -17.24
CA ASN A 133 14.85 -5.07 -18.11
C ASN A 133 14.38 -3.79 -17.36
N PRO A 134 15.03 -3.37 -16.26
CA PRO A 134 14.51 -2.32 -15.38
C PRO A 134 14.34 -0.97 -16.08
N ASP A 135 15.29 -0.59 -16.95
CA ASP A 135 15.20 0.67 -17.71
C ASP A 135 14.02 0.71 -18.67
N ASN A 136 13.77 -0.40 -19.38
CA ASN A 136 12.63 -0.45 -20.30
C ASN A 136 11.32 -0.50 -19.51
N ALA A 137 11.26 -1.29 -18.44
CA ALA A 137 10.12 -1.31 -17.53
C ALA A 137 9.78 0.08 -16.98
N ALA A 138 10.79 0.89 -16.64
CA ALA A 138 10.59 2.28 -16.21
C ALA A 138 9.94 3.15 -17.30
N VAL A 139 10.39 3.05 -18.55
CA VAL A 139 9.79 3.77 -19.69
C VAL A 139 8.33 3.35 -19.90
N LEU A 140 8.05 2.05 -19.93
CA LEU A 140 6.70 1.52 -20.14
C LEU A 140 5.75 1.91 -18.99
N THR A 141 6.25 1.90 -17.76
CA THR A 141 5.50 2.31 -16.56
C THR A 141 5.23 3.82 -16.55
N ALA A 142 6.21 4.64 -16.94
CA ALA A 142 6.03 6.09 -17.09
C ALA A 142 5.01 6.43 -18.18
N ASP A 143 5.03 5.71 -19.31
CA ASP A 143 4.01 5.85 -20.34
C ASP A 143 2.64 5.47 -19.79
N TRP A 144 2.51 4.32 -19.12
CA TRP A 144 1.22 3.89 -18.56
C TRP A 144 0.62 4.92 -17.60
N LEU A 145 1.39 5.35 -16.60
CA LEU A 145 0.88 6.17 -15.50
C LEU A 145 0.70 7.63 -15.90
N PHE A 146 1.61 8.16 -16.73
CA PHE A 146 1.74 9.59 -16.99
C PHE A 146 1.80 9.94 -18.48
N SER A 147 1.59 8.98 -19.38
CA SER A 147 1.79 9.17 -20.84
C SER A 147 3.16 9.74 -21.17
N SER A 148 4.17 9.38 -20.36
CA SER A 148 5.54 9.89 -20.39
C SER A 148 5.66 11.41 -20.27
N GLN A 149 4.61 12.08 -19.77
CA GLN A 149 4.63 13.52 -19.55
C GLN A 149 5.35 13.87 -18.25
N ASN A 150 5.83 15.10 -18.18
CA ASN A 150 6.42 15.62 -16.94
C ASN A 150 5.34 15.78 -15.86
N MET A 151 5.74 15.58 -14.61
CA MET A 151 4.89 15.74 -13.43
C MET A 151 5.28 17.04 -12.72
N THR A 152 4.30 17.73 -12.13
CA THR A 152 4.56 18.98 -11.38
C THR A 152 4.02 18.85 -9.95
N TYR A 153 4.89 19.15 -8.99
CA TYR A 153 4.62 19.09 -7.56
C TYR A 153 5.04 20.41 -6.91
N GLY A 154 4.06 21.23 -6.54
CA GLY A 154 4.33 22.58 -6.04
C GLY A 154 5.05 23.42 -7.10
N ASN A 155 6.29 23.83 -6.79
CA ASN A 155 7.14 24.63 -7.66
C ASN A 155 8.19 23.81 -8.45
N VAL A 156 8.10 22.47 -8.41
CA VAL A 156 9.07 21.57 -9.05
C VAL A 156 8.42 20.74 -10.15
N THR A 157 9.14 20.56 -11.26
CA THR A 157 8.72 19.72 -12.39
C THR A 157 9.79 18.65 -12.64
N VAL A 158 9.36 17.39 -12.75
CA VAL A 158 10.23 16.22 -12.95
C VAL A 158 9.79 15.41 -14.16
N SER A 159 10.73 14.71 -14.79
CA SER A 159 10.47 13.75 -15.86
C SER A 159 9.88 12.47 -15.27
N SER A 160 8.73 12.01 -15.78
CA SER A 160 8.14 10.74 -15.31
C SER A 160 9.01 9.54 -15.64
N ILE A 161 9.78 9.58 -16.73
CA ILE A 161 10.72 8.51 -17.09
C ILE A 161 11.87 8.44 -16.09
N ASP A 162 12.47 9.59 -15.75
CA ASP A 162 13.61 9.61 -14.83
C ASP A 162 13.18 9.23 -13.41
N VAL A 163 12.00 9.69 -12.98
CA VAL A 163 11.38 9.24 -11.72
C VAL A 163 11.20 7.72 -11.71
N MET A 164 10.72 7.12 -12.80
CA MET A 164 10.55 5.65 -12.85
C MET A 164 11.89 4.92 -12.87
N LYS A 165 12.92 5.46 -13.52
CA LYS A 165 14.28 4.89 -13.49
C LYS A 165 14.89 4.91 -12.09
N THR A 166 14.62 5.95 -11.32
CA THR A 166 15.02 6.04 -9.91
C THR A 166 14.15 5.16 -9.01
N SER A 167 12.89 4.96 -9.37
CA SER A 167 11.91 4.22 -8.59
C SER A 167 12.03 2.69 -8.73
N ILE A 168 11.90 2.17 -9.95
CA ILE A 168 11.76 0.73 -10.25
C ILE A 168 12.85 -0.13 -9.59
N PRO A 169 14.15 0.24 -9.63
CA PRO A 169 15.21 -0.55 -9.01
C PRO A 169 15.14 -0.66 -7.48
N THR A 170 14.31 0.15 -6.82
CA THR A 170 14.15 0.17 -5.36
C THR A 170 12.94 -0.65 -4.88
N ILE A 171 12.16 -1.21 -5.82
CA ILE A 171 11.01 -2.07 -5.53
C ILE A 171 11.44 -3.51 -5.76
N LYS A 172 11.10 -4.41 -4.83
CA LYS A 172 11.41 -5.83 -4.98
C LYS A 172 10.27 -6.53 -5.72
N PHE A 173 10.38 -6.62 -7.04
CA PHE A 173 9.42 -7.33 -7.90
C PHE A 173 9.56 -8.85 -7.76
N SER A 174 8.64 -9.47 -7.03
CA SER A 174 8.60 -10.91 -6.81
C SER A 174 7.16 -11.38 -6.56
N SER A 175 6.84 -12.56 -7.08
CA SER A 175 5.60 -13.28 -6.80
C SER A 175 5.79 -14.48 -5.88
N GLU A 176 6.99 -14.68 -5.34
CA GLU A 176 7.29 -15.82 -4.48
C GLU A 176 6.49 -15.76 -3.16
N VAL A 177 5.71 -16.81 -2.91
CA VAL A 177 5.07 -17.05 -1.62
C VAL A 177 6.11 -17.69 -0.69
N THR A 178 6.71 -16.90 0.18
CA THR A 178 7.68 -17.34 1.19
C THR A 178 7.08 -17.33 2.60
N GLU A 179 7.68 -18.10 3.51
CA GLU A 179 7.34 -18.05 4.94
C GLU A 179 7.47 -16.62 5.50
N SER A 180 8.56 -15.92 5.16
CA SER A 180 8.77 -14.53 5.58
C SER A 180 7.69 -13.55 5.07
N TRP A 181 7.14 -13.78 3.87
CA TRP A 181 6.04 -12.99 3.34
C TRP A 181 4.74 -13.27 4.10
N MET A 182 4.47 -14.54 4.42
CA MET A 182 3.31 -14.94 5.24
C MET A 182 3.42 -14.38 6.66
N ASP A 183 4.59 -14.43 7.28
CA ASP A 183 4.87 -13.83 8.59
C ASP A 183 4.66 -12.32 8.57
N SER A 184 5.11 -11.64 7.50
CA SER A 184 4.86 -10.22 7.31
C SER A 184 3.37 -9.90 7.24
N ASN A 185 2.59 -10.69 6.47
CA ASN A 185 1.13 -10.53 6.43
C ASN A 185 0.49 -10.74 7.80
N GLN A 186 0.94 -11.75 8.55
CA GLN A 186 0.45 -12.03 9.90
C GLN A 186 0.74 -10.87 10.86
N ALA A 187 1.93 -10.27 10.79
CA ALA A 187 2.25 -9.08 11.58
C ALA A 187 1.29 -7.92 11.26
N PHE A 188 0.95 -7.70 9.99
CA PHE A 188 -0.03 -6.67 9.62
C PHE A 188 -1.44 -6.96 10.13
N ILE A 189 -1.88 -8.23 10.17
CA ILE A 189 -3.16 -8.59 10.80
C ILE A 189 -3.15 -8.19 12.28
N LEU A 190 -2.07 -8.50 13.00
CA LEU A 190 -1.92 -8.14 14.41
C LEU A 190 -1.95 -6.62 14.63
N SER A 191 -1.18 -5.86 13.86
CA SER A 191 -1.20 -4.40 13.93
C SER A 191 -2.59 -3.82 13.61
N GLN A 192 -3.30 -4.38 12.62
CA GLN A 192 -4.65 -3.94 12.31
C GLN A 192 -5.69 -4.31 13.37
N ARG A 193 -5.49 -5.38 14.15
CA ARG A 193 -6.31 -5.67 15.34
C ARG A 193 -6.08 -4.62 16.43
N GLU A 194 -4.83 -4.29 16.71
CA GLU A 194 -4.46 -3.28 17.72
C GLU A 194 -5.02 -1.90 17.36
N LEU A 195 -5.04 -1.55 16.08
CA LEU A 195 -5.64 -0.32 15.56
C LEU A 195 -7.19 -0.36 15.49
N GLY A 196 -7.84 -1.49 15.80
CA GLY A 196 -9.29 -1.65 15.71
C GLY A 196 -9.84 -1.67 14.27
N LEU A 197 -8.99 -1.96 13.28
CA LEU A 197 -9.37 -2.03 11.85
C LEU A 197 -9.83 -3.44 11.44
N VAL A 198 -9.28 -4.46 12.10
CA VAL A 198 -9.67 -5.88 11.99
C VAL A 198 -10.45 -6.25 13.26
N THR A 199 -11.74 -6.58 13.10
CA THR A 199 -12.69 -6.74 14.21
C THR A 199 -13.69 -7.88 14.02
N SER A 200 -13.58 -8.65 12.94
CA SER A 200 -14.57 -9.66 12.57
C SER A 200 -13.92 -11.03 12.35
N LYS A 201 -13.93 -11.57 11.12
CA LYS A 201 -13.46 -12.95 10.86
C LYS A 201 -12.03 -13.21 11.30
N LEU A 202 -11.18 -12.19 11.26
CA LEU A 202 -9.77 -12.26 11.60
C LEU A 202 -9.48 -11.69 12.99
N ALA A 203 -10.48 -11.40 13.83
CA ALA A 203 -10.27 -10.72 15.12
C ALA A 203 -9.45 -11.54 16.12
N THR A 204 -9.67 -12.86 16.15
CA THR A 204 -9.09 -13.76 17.18
C THR A 204 -8.46 -15.02 16.59
N THR A 205 -8.11 -14.99 15.30
CA THR A 205 -7.50 -16.14 14.61
C THR A 205 -6.02 -16.28 14.93
N SER A 206 -5.55 -17.52 15.01
CA SER A 206 -4.14 -17.90 14.89
C SER A 206 -3.59 -17.60 13.49
N ALA A 207 -2.28 -17.81 13.29
CA ALA A 207 -1.65 -17.61 11.98
C ALA A 207 -2.22 -18.57 10.93
N ASP A 208 -2.35 -19.86 11.27
CA ASP A 208 -2.89 -20.89 10.37
C ASP A 208 -4.35 -20.62 10.00
N GLU A 209 -5.20 -20.30 10.98
CA GLU A 209 -6.61 -19.94 10.71
C GLU A 209 -6.71 -18.67 9.84
N SER A 210 -5.83 -17.69 10.05
CA SER A 210 -5.79 -16.50 9.19
C SER A 210 -5.38 -16.84 7.77
N ALA A 211 -4.41 -17.74 7.60
CA ALA A 211 -3.93 -18.18 6.31
C ALA A 211 -5.01 -18.94 5.52
N GLU A 212 -5.72 -19.86 6.16
CA GLU A 212 -6.86 -20.59 5.56
C GLU A 212 -7.97 -19.65 5.08
N ILE A 213 -8.20 -18.55 5.81
CA ILE A 213 -9.19 -17.55 5.44
C ILE A 213 -8.69 -16.67 4.28
N LEU A 214 -7.44 -16.19 4.34
CA LEU A 214 -6.92 -15.18 3.41
C LEU A 214 -6.48 -15.72 2.06
N TYR A 215 -5.88 -16.90 2.01
CA TYR A 215 -5.15 -17.36 0.83
C TYR A 215 -5.89 -18.44 0.04
N ASP A 216 -5.59 -18.46 -1.27
CA ASP A 216 -5.80 -19.60 -2.15
C ASP A 216 -4.61 -19.67 -3.11
N PHE A 217 -3.61 -20.48 -2.78
CA PHE A 217 -2.37 -20.57 -3.54
C PHE A 217 -2.45 -21.52 -4.74
N GLY A 218 -3.53 -22.28 -4.90
CA GLY A 218 -3.64 -23.30 -5.96
C GLY A 218 -3.36 -22.75 -7.37
N PRO A 219 -3.96 -21.61 -7.77
CA PRO A 219 -3.65 -20.97 -9.06
C PRO A 219 -2.18 -20.55 -9.19
N TYR A 220 -1.58 -20.02 -8.13
CA TYR A 220 -0.17 -19.62 -8.13
C TYR A 220 0.78 -20.81 -8.23
N GLU A 221 0.55 -21.89 -7.48
CA GLU A 221 1.35 -23.11 -7.54
C GLU A 221 1.31 -23.75 -8.94
N SER A 222 0.13 -23.79 -9.56
CA SER A 222 -0.03 -24.22 -10.95
C SER A 222 0.74 -23.31 -11.92
N ALA A 223 0.71 -22.01 -11.70
CA ALA A 223 1.45 -21.05 -12.52
C ALA A 223 2.97 -21.23 -12.44
N VAL A 224 3.52 -21.47 -11.23
CA VAL A 224 4.95 -21.74 -11.03
C VAL A 224 5.40 -22.94 -11.87
N LEU A 225 4.67 -24.06 -11.79
CA LEU A 225 4.98 -25.26 -12.56
C LEU A 225 4.94 -25.03 -14.09
N GLN A 226 3.99 -24.22 -14.57
CA GLN A 226 3.89 -23.87 -15.99
C GLN A 226 5.05 -22.99 -16.45
N VAL A 227 5.43 -21.99 -15.65
CA VAL A 227 6.56 -21.09 -15.96
C VAL A 227 7.89 -21.85 -15.93
N GLU A 228 8.12 -22.71 -14.93
CA GLU A 228 9.35 -23.52 -14.82
C GLU A 228 9.50 -24.54 -15.96
N SER A 229 8.39 -25.16 -16.38
CA SER A 229 8.39 -26.12 -17.48
C SER A 229 8.35 -25.49 -18.87
N GLY A 230 8.01 -24.19 -18.96
CA GLY A 230 7.74 -23.50 -20.23
C GLY A 230 6.50 -24.02 -20.96
N THR A 231 5.64 -24.79 -20.30
CA THR A 231 4.43 -25.39 -20.89
C THR A 231 3.19 -24.86 -20.18
N PHE A 232 2.37 -24.10 -20.91
CA PHE A 232 1.16 -23.48 -20.36
C PHE A 232 -0.08 -24.34 -20.64
N ILE A 233 -0.96 -24.45 -19.64
CA ILE A 233 -2.26 -25.09 -19.77
C ILE A 233 -3.18 -24.10 -20.47
N THR A 234 -3.78 -24.48 -21.59
CA THR A 234 -4.77 -23.65 -22.29
C THR A 234 -6.12 -23.75 -21.57
N PRO A 235 -6.61 -22.67 -20.92
CA PRO A 235 -7.90 -22.72 -20.22
C PRO A 235 -9.07 -22.85 -21.19
N ALA A 236 -10.22 -23.30 -20.69
CA ALA A 236 -11.47 -23.17 -21.43
C ALA A 236 -11.80 -21.69 -21.70
N ALA A 237 -12.13 -21.37 -22.96
CA ALA A 237 -12.48 -20.01 -23.35
C ALA A 237 -13.74 -19.53 -22.61
N THR A 238 -13.74 -18.25 -22.22
CA THR A 238 -14.84 -17.56 -21.55
C THR A 238 -15.07 -16.21 -22.21
N SER A 239 -16.12 -15.50 -21.81
CA SER A 239 -16.49 -14.21 -22.40
C SER A 239 -15.52 -13.10 -21.96
N THR A 240 -15.77 -12.51 -20.80
CA THR A 240 -15.04 -11.35 -20.31
C THR A 240 -14.64 -11.56 -18.86
N ILE A 241 -13.39 -11.26 -18.57
CA ILE A 241 -12.85 -11.12 -17.22
C ILE A 241 -12.42 -9.68 -16.98
N SER A 242 -12.23 -9.31 -15.73
CA SER A 242 -11.77 -7.97 -15.36
C SER A 242 -10.74 -7.98 -14.25
N ILE A 243 -9.76 -7.09 -14.39
CA ILE A 243 -8.63 -6.94 -13.49
C ILE A 243 -8.59 -5.50 -12.99
N GLY A 244 -8.76 -5.34 -11.68
CA GLY A 244 -8.57 -4.07 -10.99
C GLY A 244 -7.09 -3.76 -10.76
N TYR A 245 -6.70 -2.50 -10.88
CA TYR A 245 -5.35 -2.04 -10.55
C TYR A 245 -5.38 -0.63 -9.98
N LEU A 246 -4.32 -0.23 -9.27
CA LEU A 246 -4.10 1.12 -8.79
C LEU A 246 -3.08 1.84 -9.69
N PRO A 247 -3.17 3.18 -9.84
CA PRO A 247 -2.22 3.96 -10.61
C PRO A 247 -0.90 4.13 -9.85
N SER A 248 -0.18 3.01 -9.67
CA SER A 248 1.09 2.90 -8.94
C SER A 248 2.09 2.05 -9.72
N ASP A 249 3.37 2.39 -9.65
CA ASP A 249 4.46 1.59 -10.24
C ASP A 249 4.68 0.24 -9.52
N HIS A 250 4.10 0.07 -8.33
CA HIS A 250 3.95 -1.23 -7.67
C HIS A 250 3.18 -2.24 -8.52
N HIS A 251 2.36 -1.76 -9.47
CA HIS A 251 1.60 -2.61 -10.39
C HIS A 251 2.23 -2.66 -11.80
N ALA A 252 3.49 -2.20 -11.94
CA ALA A 252 4.27 -2.32 -13.16
C ALA A 252 4.26 -3.72 -13.82
N PRO A 253 4.19 -4.85 -13.08
CA PRO A 253 4.10 -6.17 -13.70
C PRO A 253 2.92 -6.27 -14.68
N LEU A 254 1.74 -5.72 -14.31
CA LEU A 254 0.59 -5.66 -15.22
C LEU A 254 0.87 -4.77 -16.43
N PHE A 255 1.53 -3.63 -16.23
CA PHE A 255 1.76 -2.65 -17.29
C PHE A 255 2.71 -3.19 -18.35
N VAL A 256 3.84 -3.77 -17.95
CA VAL A 256 4.83 -4.32 -18.90
C VAL A 256 4.25 -5.44 -19.74
N LEU A 257 3.38 -6.30 -19.16
CA LEU A 257 2.71 -7.38 -19.88
C LEU A 257 1.86 -6.89 -21.06
N LEU A 258 1.27 -5.71 -20.93
CA LEU A 258 0.40 -5.11 -21.95
C LEU A 258 1.19 -4.21 -22.90
N LYS A 259 2.19 -3.49 -22.38
CA LYS A 259 2.96 -2.52 -23.16
C LYS A 259 4.05 -3.16 -24.01
N ASP A 260 4.53 -4.34 -23.62
CA ASP A 260 5.46 -5.16 -24.41
C ASP A 260 4.88 -6.56 -24.66
N TRP A 261 3.60 -6.63 -25.00
CA TRP A 261 2.87 -7.90 -25.12
C TRP A 261 3.45 -8.86 -26.17
N GLU A 262 4.11 -8.33 -27.21
CA GLU A 262 4.76 -9.12 -28.26
C GLU A 262 5.91 -9.95 -27.71
N TYR A 263 6.70 -9.41 -26.77
CA TYR A 263 7.73 -10.16 -26.06
C TYR A 263 7.15 -11.42 -25.39
N PHE A 264 6.02 -11.27 -24.69
CA PHE A 264 5.40 -12.39 -23.97
C PHE A 264 4.78 -13.42 -24.93
N LYS A 265 4.20 -12.95 -26.04
CA LYS A 265 3.70 -13.81 -27.10
C LYS A 265 4.82 -14.67 -27.69
N ASP A 266 5.91 -14.04 -28.11
CA ASP A 266 6.98 -14.71 -28.84
C ASP A 266 7.83 -15.62 -27.92
N THR A 267 7.93 -15.27 -26.64
CA THR A 267 8.74 -16.02 -25.66
C THR A 267 7.95 -17.14 -24.97
N TYR A 268 6.69 -16.90 -24.61
CA TYR A 268 5.92 -17.80 -23.74
C TYR A 268 4.61 -18.29 -24.36
N ASN A 269 4.12 -17.64 -25.42
CA ASN A 269 2.80 -17.91 -26.01
C ASN A 269 1.65 -17.83 -24.98
N CYS A 270 1.86 -17.12 -23.88
CA CYS A 270 0.88 -16.73 -22.86
C CYS A 270 1.02 -15.23 -22.65
N TYR A 271 -0.01 -14.44 -23.00
CA TYR A 271 0.13 -12.98 -23.10
C TYR A 271 -1.21 -12.23 -23.02
N LEU A 272 -1.13 -10.94 -22.70
CA LEU A 272 -2.24 -9.99 -22.76
C LEU A 272 -2.06 -9.07 -23.96
N LYS A 273 -2.86 -9.26 -25.00
CA LYS A 273 -2.81 -8.41 -26.20
C LYS A 273 -3.74 -7.21 -26.05
N PRO A 274 -3.28 -5.96 -26.10
CA PRO A 274 -4.14 -4.78 -26.10
C PRO A 274 -5.09 -4.79 -27.31
N VAL A 275 -6.36 -4.45 -27.11
CA VAL A 275 -7.33 -4.28 -28.21
C VAL A 275 -6.99 -3.04 -29.05
N THR A 276 -6.43 -2.02 -28.41
CA THR A 276 -5.96 -0.80 -29.07
C THR A 276 -4.61 -0.41 -28.51
N GLU A 277 -3.63 -0.28 -29.41
CA GLU A 277 -2.33 0.28 -29.07
C GLU A 277 -2.42 1.80 -29.01
N LYS A 278 -2.08 2.36 -27.85
CA LYS A 278 -2.06 3.81 -27.61
C LYS A 278 -1.04 4.15 -26.55
N THR A 279 -0.57 5.39 -26.58
CA THR A 279 0.14 6.04 -25.47
C THR A 279 -0.75 6.02 -24.22
N GLY A 280 -0.16 5.81 -23.06
CA GLY A 280 -0.91 5.79 -21.81
C GLY A 280 -1.63 4.48 -21.53
N LYS A 281 -2.68 4.62 -20.71
CA LYS A 281 -3.40 3.51 -20.06
C LYS A 281 -4.20 2.67 -21.05
N ILE A 282 -4.00 1.37 -21.02
CA ILE A 282 -4.83 0.40 -21.76
C ILE A 282 -6.04 0.01 -20.89
N THR A 283 -7.22 -0.07 -21.50
CA THR A 283 -8.48 -0.41 -20.82
C THR A 283 -9.04 -1.76 -21.24
N ASP A 284 -8.66 -2.22 -22.43
CA ASP A 284 -9.22 -3.39 -23.10
C ASP A 284 -8.09 -4.22 -23.69
N ALA A 285 -8.06 -5.50 -23.37
CA ALA A 285 -7.10 -6.47 -23.87
C ALA A 285 -7.76 -7.83 -24.11
N GLU A 286 -7.00 -8.77 -24.63
CA GLU A 286 -7.39 -10.15 -24.89
C GLU A 286 -6.35 -11.06 -24.24
N LEU A 287 -6.81 -12.03 -23.44
CA LEU A 287 -5.93 -13.07 -22.88
C LEU A 287 -5.74 -14.17 -23.92
N TYR A 288 -4.50 -14.50 -24.21
CA TYR A 288 -4.12 -15.60 -25.08
C TYR A 288 -3.23 -16.61 -24.36
N THR A 289 -3.50 -17.89 -24.63
CA THR A 289 -2.64 -19.01 -24.22
C THR A 289 -2.51 -19.99 -25.38
N ASN A 290 -1.28 -20.40 -25.71
CA ASN A 290 -0.97 -21.31 -26.82
C ASN A 290 -1.60 -20.89 -28.16
N GLY A 291 -1.62 -19.59 -28.44
CA GLY A 291 -2.22 -19.02 -29.65
C GLY A 291 -3.76 -19.00 -29.67
N GLN A 292 -4.43 -19.47 -28.62
CA GLN A 292 -5.89 -19.44 -28.48
C GLN A 292 -6.33 -18.25 -27.64
N LYS A 293 -7.36 -17.52 -28.11
CA LYS A 293 -7.99 -16.46 -27.32
C LYS A 293 -8.84 -17.08 -26.23
N ILE A 294 -8.54 -16.76 -24.98
CA ILE A 294 -9.19 -17.32 -23.79
C ILE A 294 -10.32 -16.41 -23.30
N ALA A 295 -10.09 -15.09 -23.25
CA ALA A 295 -11.08 -14.14 -22.76
C ALA A 295 -10.81 -12.72 -23.28
N ASP A 296 -11.86 -11.90 -23.34
CA ASP A 296 -11.70 -10.44 -23.30
C ASP A 296 -11.33 -10.02 -21.87
N VAL A 297 -10.43 -9.04 -21.74
CA VAL A 297 -9.95 -8.54 -20.44
C VAL A 297 -10.25 -7.05 -20.34
N LYS A 298 -11.02 -6.68 -19.31
CA LYS A 298 -11.26 -5.27 -18.95
C LYS A 298 -10.35 -4.87 -17.80
N LEU A 299 -9.62 -3.78 -17.96
CA LEU A 299 -8.79 -3.22 -16.90
C LEU A 299 -9.52 -2.07 -16.23
N VAL A 300 -9.61 -2.14 -14.90
CA VAL A 300 -10.37 -1.18 -14.09
C VAL A 300 -9.40 -0.48 -13.15
N GLU A 301 -9.15 0.80 -13.40
CA GLU A 301 -8.37 1.62 -12.48
C GLU A 301 -9.20 1.96 -11.24
N GLY A 302 -8.66 1.65 -10.06
CA GLY A 302 -9.21 2.05 -8.78
C GLY A 302 -8.60 3.35 -8.26
N THR A 303 -9.39 4.12 -7.52
CA THR A 303 -8.96 5.31 -6.78
C THR A 303 -8.29 4.96 -5.44
N GLY A 304 -8.36 3.70 -5.03
CA GLY A 304 -7.71 3.18 -3.82
C GLY A 304 -8.05 1.71 -3.56
N GLY A 305 -7.24 1.06 -2.73
CA GLY A 305 -7.43 -0.35 -2.36
C GLY A 305 -8.84 -0.68 -1.86
N PRO A 306 -9.44 0.11 -0.92
CA PRO A 306 -10.80 -0.14 -0.45
C PRO A 306 -11.87 -0.13 -1.56
N GLN A 307 -11.70 0.71 -2.59
CA GLN A 307 -12.62 0.73 -3.72
C GLN A 307 -12.50 -0.56 -4.54
N LEU A 308 -11.28 -1.00 -4.87
CA LEU A 308 -11.07 -2.28 -5.58
C LEU A 308 -11.65 -3.46 -4.80
N MET A 309 -11.51 -3.47 -3.48
CA MET A 309 -12.09 -4.53 -2.63
C MET A 309 -13.62 -4.51 -2.68
N THR A 310 -14.24 -3.33 -2.69
CA THR A 310 -15.69 -3.18 -2.88
C THR A 310 -16.13 -3.74 -4.23
N LEU A 311 -15.39 -3.44 -5.30
CA LEU A 311 -15.70 -3.96 -6.64
C LEU A 311 -15.55 -5.48 -6.71
N LEU A 312 -14.54 -6.07 -6.07
CA LEU A 312 -14.36 -7.52 -5.98
C LEU A 312 -15.53 -8.19 -5.25
N GLN A 313 -15.94 -7.66 -4.09
CA GLN A 313 -17.06 -8.19 -3.29
C GLN A 313 -18.39 -8.11 -4.03
N GLN A 314 -18.58 -7.08 -4.86
CA GLN A 314 -19.76 -6.91 -5.71
C GLN A 314 -19.68 -7.74 -7.01
N ASN A 315 -18.57 -8.46 -7.23
CA ASN A 315 -18.24 -9.11 -8.51
C ASN A 315 -18.35 -8.17 -9.72
N ALA A 316 -18.14 -6.86 -9.49
CA ALA A 316 -17.98 -5.86 -10.54
C ALA A 316 -16.59 -5.97 -11.19
N ILE A 317 -15.61 -6.47 -10.43
CA ILE A 317 -14.36 -7.03 -10.97
C ILE A 317 -14.12 -8.45 -10.45
N GLN A 318 -13.31 -9.24 -11.17
CA GLN A 318 -13.00 -10.63 -10.81
C GLN A 318 -11.64 -10.78 -10.13
N TYR A 319 -10.66 -10.01 -10.57
CA TYR A 319 -9.30 -10.00 -10.07
C TYR A 319 -8.88 -8.58 -9.68
N ALA A 320 -7.94 -8.45 -8.76
CA ALA A 320 -7.34 -7.15 -8.44
C ALA A 320 -5.89 -7.27 -8.02
N LEU A 321 -5.11 -6.25 -8.40
CA LEU A 321 -3.85 -5.90 -7.78
C LEU A 321 -4.15 -4.82 -6.74
N ALA A 322 -3.78 -5.03 -5.48
CA ALA A 322 -3.95 -4.04 -4.41
C ALA A 322 -3.01 -4.32 -3.25
N GLY A 323 -2.94 -3.40 -2.29
CA GLY A 323 -2.21 -3.61 -1.05
C GLY A 323 -2.77 -4.79 -0.22
N THR A 324 -1.91 -5.49 0.50
CA THR A 324 -2.27 -6.52 1.48
C THR A 324 -3.22 -6.00 2.57
N PRO A 325 -3.02 -4.81 3.19
CA PRO A 325 -3.92 -4.35 4.25
C PRO A 325 -5.38 -4.13 3.79
N PRO A 326 -5.65 -3.56 2.60
CA PRO A 326 -7.00 -3.58 2.02
C PRO A 326 -7.61 -4.98 1.88
N PHE A 327 -6.85 -5.97 1.39
CA PHE A 327 -7.35 -7.35 1.30
C PHE A 327 -7.66 -7.93 2.68
N ILE A 328 -6.77 -7.78 3.66
CA ILE A 328 -6.99 -8.22 5.05
C ILE A 328 -8.29 -7.63 5.60
N SER A 329 -8.44 -6.31 5.51
CA SER A 329 -9.63 -5.60 6.01
C SER A 329 -10.92 -6.00 5.28
N ALA A 330 -10.85 -6.23 3.97
CA ALA A 330 -11.99 -6.63 3.18
C ALA A 330 -12.40 -8.08 3.44
N VAL A 331 -11.43 -8.98 3.61
CA VAL A 331 -11.68 -10.37 3.98
C VAL A 331 -12.28 -10.43 5.38
N ASP A 332 -11.71 -9.71 6.35
CA ASP A 332 -12.23 -9.63 7.73
C ASP A 332 -13.73 -9.26 7.76
N LYS A 333 -14.10 -8.25 6.98
CA LYS A 333 -15.46 -7.67 6.94
C LYS A 333 -16.40 -8.31 5.91
N SER A 334 -15.88 -9.19 5.05
CA SER A 334 -16.69 -9.80 3.99
C SER A 334 -17.88 -10.56 4.60
N THR A 335 -19.08 -10.33 4.07
CA THR A 335 -20.30 -11.05 4.47
C THR A 335 -20.92 -11.68 3.23
N GLY A 336 -21.55 -12.84 3.38
CA GLY A 336 -22.12 -13.62 2.27
C GLY A 336 -21.13 -14.56 1.56
N ASP A 337 -21.55 -15.05 0.39
CA ASP A 337 -20.89 -16.17 -0.32
C ASP A 337 -19.70 -15.75 -1.20
N MET A 338 -19.54 -14.45 -1.45
CA MET A 338 -18.43 -13.91 -2.25
C MET A 338 -17.19 -13.70 -1.37
N SER A 339 -16.40 -14.75 -1.17
CA SER A 339 -15.11 -14.63 -0.48
C SER A 339 -14.06 -13.99 -1.39
N LEU A 340 -13.10 -13.30 -0.78
CA LEU A 340 -11.92 -12.76 -1.46
C LEU A 340 -10.70 -13.58 -1.03
N LYS A 341 -9.81 -13.83 -1.98
CA LYS A 341 -8.58 -14.60 -1.75
C LYS A 341 -7.38 -13.87 -2.33
N ILE A 342 -6.27 -13.90 -1.59
CA ILE A 342 -4.96 -13.53 -2.08
C ILE A 342 -4.33 -14.77 -2.73
N LEU A 343 -3.84 -14.63 -3.96
CA LEU A 343 -3.24 -15.71 -4.74
C LEU A 343 -1.72 -15.70 -4.66
N SER A 344 -1.10 -14.52 -4.66
CA SER A 344 0.35 -14.35 -4.56
C SER A 344 0.72 -12.89 -4.28
N PRO A 345 1.95 -12.60 -3.82
CA PRO A 345 2.50 -11.26 -3.94
C PRO A 345 2.70 -10.88 -5.42
N ILE A 346 2.73 -9.57 -5.67
CA ILE A 346 3.22 -9.04 -6.95
C ILE A 346 4.51 -8.24 -6.77
N MET A 347 4.75 -7.69 -5.57
CA MET A 347 6.03 -7.14 -5.18
C MET A 347 6.11 -7.04 -3.66
N LEU A 348 7.30 -6.70 -3.16
CA LEU A 348 7.62 -6.44 -1.77
C LEU A 348 8.30 -5.06 -1.67
N GLU A 349 8.28 -4.49 -0.46
CA GLU A 349 9.01 -3.24 -0.15
C GLU A 349 8.55 -2.03 -1.01
N GLY A 350 9.48 -1.18 -1.44
CA GLY A 350 9.17 -0.05 -2.34
C GLY A 350 8.57 1.18 -1.64
N SER A 351 8.87 1.39 -0.36
CA SER A 351 8.51 2.60 0.38
C SER A 351 9.74 3.22 1.06
N GLY A 352 9.63 4.48 1.48
CA GLY A 352 10.74 5.16 2.14
C GLY A 352 10.31 6.40 2.91
N LEU A 353 11.07 6.68 3.97
CA LEU A 353 11.02 7.93 4.71
C LEU A 353 11.93 8.95 4.02
N VAL A 354 11.34 10.04 3.58
CA VAL A 354 11.99 11.20 2.97
C VAL A 354 11.98 12.35 3.97
N ALA A 355 13.11 13.06 4.08
CA ALA A 355 13.16 14.37 4.72
C ALA A 355 13.43 15.45 3.67
N SER A 356 13.01 16.68 3.96
CA SER A 356 13.35 17.84 3.14
C SER A 356 14.86 17.94 2.90
N VAL A 357 15.26 18.39 1.71
CA VAL A 357 16.67 18.58 1.35
C VAL A 357 17.40 19.51 2.35
N SER A 358 16.67 20.46 2.96
CA SER A 358 17.20 21.37 3.97
C SER A 358 17.34 20.75 5.37
N SER A 359 16.84 19.53 5.59
CA SER A 359 16.99 18.82 6.86
C SER A 359 18.46 18.46 7.10
N PRO A 360 18.97 18.53 8.35
CA PRO A 360 20.31 18.05 8.66
C PRO A 360 20.42 16.51 8.64
N ALA A 361 19.30 15.77 8.61
CA ALA A 361 19.28 14.32 8.65
C ALA A 361 19.70 13.68 7.31
N ASN A 362 20.51 12.63 7.33
CA ASN A 362 20.92 11.88 6.13
C ASN A 362 20.69 10.36 6.28
N ASP A 363 20.32 9.93 7.48
CA ASP A 363 20.04 8.55 7.85
C ASP A 363 19.10 8.53 9.05
N TRP A 364 18.62 7.34 9.45
CA TRP A 364 17.72 7.21 10.60
C TRP A 364 18.27 7.81 11.90
N ASN A 365 19.55 7.63 12.19
CA ASN A 365 20.14 8.10 13.46
C ASN A 365 20.18 9.63 13.53
N SER A 366 20.61 10.28 12.46
CA SER A 366 20.61 11.74 12.33
C SER A 366 19.20 12.31 12.23
N PHE A 367 18.23 11.56 11.69
CA PHE A 367 16.80 11.89 11.78
C PHE A 367 16.31 11.91 13.22
N VAL A 368 16.60 10.88 14.03
CA VAL A 368 16.26 10.86 15.46
C VAL A 368 16.91 12.04 16.21
N SER A 369 18.18 12.33 15.96
CA SER A 369 18.85 13.50 16.53
C SER A 369 18.18 14.82 16.13
N TRP A 370 17.79 14.95 14.87
CA TRP A 370 17.10 16.13 14.36
C TRP A 370 15.73 16.32 15.02
N VAL A 371 14.91 15.26 15.13
CA VAL A 371 13.61 15.31 15.82
C VAL A 371 13.79 15.75 17.28
N LYS A 372 14.76 15.17 18.01
CA LYS A 372 15.06 15.54 19.39
C LYS A 372 15.44 17.02 19.53
N SER A 373 16.32 17.52 18.67
CA SER A 373 16.72 18.94 18.65
C SER A 373 15.51 19.85 18.39
N ARG A 374 14.69 19.49 17.40
CA ARG A 374 13.50 20.23 16.99
C ARG A 374 12.45 20.32 18.10
N SER A 375 12.18 19.22 18.80
CA SER A 375 11.28 19.22 19.95
C SER A 375 11.81 20.03 21.14
N ALA A 376 13.12 20.00 21.40
CA ALA A 376 13.73 20.85 22.44
C ALA A 376 13.60 22.35 22.15
N GLU A 377 13.49 22.73 20.87
CA GLU A 377 13.21 24.10 20.42
C GLU A 377 11.70 24.44 20.35
N GLY A 378 10.82 23.51 20.75
CA GLY A 378 9.37 23.68 20.68
C GLY A 378 8.80 23.66 19.25
N LYS A 379 9.53 23.08 18.28
CA LYS A 379 9.13 22.98 16.87
C LYS A 379 9.19 21.53 16.40
N ASN A 380 8.13 20.76 16.53
CA ASN A 380 8.15 19.36 16.11
C ASN A 380 8.41 19.19 14.61
N VAL A 381 8.88 18.01 14.23
CA VAL A 381 8.98 17.58 12.83
C VAL A 381 7.59 17.12 12.39
N VAL A 382 7.12 17.62 11.25
CA VAL A 382 5.85 17.23 10.64
C VAL A 382 6.10 16.25 9.48
N LEU A 383 5.57 15.04 9.59
CA LEU A 383 5.66 14.02 8.55
C LEU A 383 4.32 13.80 7.86
N GLY A 384 4.34 13.77 6.53
CA GLY A 384 3.23 13.23 5.74
C GLY A 384 3.14 11.72 5.84
N ASP A 385 1.93 11.19 5.96
CA ASP A 385 1.61 9.75 5.95
C ASP A 385 0.36 9.49 5.09
N PRO A 386 0.27 8.38 4.32
CA PRO A 386 -0.88 8.15 3.45
C PRO A 386 -2.22 8.03 4.19
N GLN A 387 -2.26 7.24 5.26
CA GLN A 387 -3.46 6.99 6.06
C GLN A 387 -3.15 6.07 7.24
N LEU A 388 -3.96 6.21 8.30
CA LEU A 388 -3.99 5.30 9.45
C LEU A 388 -4.10 3.82 9.01
N GLY A 389 -3.21 2.98 9.53
CA GLY A 389 -3.18 1.53 9.26
C GLY A 389 -2.70 1.14 7.87
N SER A 390 -2.14 2.08 7.09
CA SER A 390 -1.33 1.75 5.92
C SER A 390 -0.02 1.04 6.35
N ILE A 391 0.67 0.42 5.39
CA ILE A 391 1.98 -0.19 5.63
C ILE A 391 2.96 0.85 6.18
N GLN A 392 2.96 2.02 5.56
CA GLN A 392 3.82 3.15 5.89
C GLN A 392 3.53 3.66 7.31
N ASP A 393 2.25 3.79 7.68
CA ASP A 393 1.83 4.23 9.01
C ASP A 393 2.29 3.27 10.11
N VAL A 394 2.07 1.96 9.92
CA VAL A 394 2.50 0.93 10.88
C VAL A 394 4.02 0.94 11.03
N GLN A 395 4.76 1.00 9.91
CA GLN A 395 6.22 1.00 9.91
C GLN A 395 6.80 2.26 10.56
N LEU A 396 6.28 3.44 10.21
CA LEU A 396 6.74 4.71 10.78
C LEU A 396 6.50 4.74 12.29
N LYS A 397 5.31 4.36 12.75
CA LYS A 397 4.98 4.36 14.19
C LYS A 397 5.86 3.41 14.98
N ALA A 398 6.02 2.18 14.50
CA ALA A 398 6.91 1.20 15.13
C ALA A 398 8.38 1.71 15.17
N ALA A 399 8.83 2.36 14.09
CA ALA A 399 10.16 2.94 14.03
C ALA A 399 10.34 4.06 15.08
N LEU A 400 9.38 4.99 15.17
CA LEU A 400 9.37 6.08 16.14
C LEU A 400 9.32 5.56 17.58
N GLU A 401 8.45 4.59 17.87
CA GLU A 401 8.35 3.92 19.18
C GLU A 401 9.66 3.27 19.59
N SER A 402 10.31 2.54 18.68
CA SER A 402 11.59 1.89 18.95
C SER A 402 12.71 2.90 19.26
N ALA A 403 12.58 4.15 18.79
CA ALA A 403 13.51 5.24 19.05
C ALA A 403 13.12 6.08 20.28
N GLY A 404 12.03 5.76 20.97
CA GLY A 404 11.49 6.53 22.09
C GLY A 404 10.95 7.90 21.66
N ILE A 405 10.47 8.02 20.41
CA ILE A 405 9.85 9.25 19.89
C ILE A 405 8.34 9.09 19.98
N VAL A 406 7.68 10.06 20.61
CA VAL A 406 6.21 10.14 20.64
C VAL A 406 5.72 10.65 19.29
N TYR A 407 4.57 10.17 18.84
CA TYR A 407 3.88 10.75 17.68
C TYR A 407 2.47 11.20 18.04
N VAL A 408 2.02 12.26 17.38
CA VAL A 408 0.66 12.78 17.49
C VAL A 408 0.08 13.04 16.11
N VAL A 409 -1.21 12.81 15.94
CA VAL A 409 -1.89 13.14 14.68
C VAL A 409 -2.17 14.64 14.66
N LYS A 410 -1.65 15.31 13.63
CA LYS A 410 -1.91 16.71 13.35
C LYS A 410 -3.32 16.83 12.78
N SER A 411 -4.18 17.60 13.45
CA SER A 411 -5.46 17.99 12.87
C SER A 411 -5.20 18.84 11.62
N ALA A 412 -5.82 18.45 10.50
CA ALA A 412 -5.74 19.17 9.23
C ALA A 412 -6.24 20.61 9.33
#